data_AF-W4LVR7-F1
#
_entry.id   AF-W4LVR7-F1
#
_cell.length_a   1.000
_cell.length_b   1.000
_cell.length_c   1.000
_cell.angle_alpha   90.00
_cell.angle_beta   90.00
_cell.angle_gamma   90.00
#
_symmetry.space_group_name_H-M   'P 1'
#
loop_
_entity.id
_entity.type
_entity.pdbx_description
1 polymer ?
#
loop_
_entity_poly.entity_id
_entity_poly.type
_entity_poly.pdbx_seq_one_letter_code
_entity_poly.pdbx_strand_id
1 'polypeptide(L)'
;MCGFAGILKRQGRLVKEETEARLRVMGQQIAHRGPDDEQLYCDEAIGLSFHRLSIVDVQQGQQPLFNEDRSLVLVVNGEIYNHQALKSQREP
;
A
#
# COMPACT_ATOMS: atom_id res chain seq x y z
N MET A 1 -4.71 -1.21 13.69
CA MET A 1 -3.50 -0.79 12.94
C MET A 1 -3.60 -1.40 11.57
N CYS A 2 -3.27 -0.71 10.48
CA CYS A 2 -3.25 -1.25 9.10
C CYS A 2 -2.51 -2.60 8.96
N GLY A 3 -2.47 -3.18 7.77
CA GLY A 3 -1.66 -4.35 7.43
C GLY A 3 -1.27 -4.36 5.96
N PHE A 4 -0.13 -4.98 5.63
CA PHE A 4 0.22 -5.25 4.24
C PHE A 4 0.91 -6.60 4.09
N ALA A 5 0.76 -7.18 2.91
CA ALA A 5 1.44 -8.38 2.47
C ALA A 5 1.90 -8.18 1.01
N GLY A 6 2.91 -8.91 0.56
CA GLY A 6 3.43 -8.72 -0.79
C GLY A 6 4.24 -9.88 -1.34
N ILE A 7 4.42 -9.84 -2.65
CA ILE A 7 5.19 -10.78 -3.45
C ILE A 7 6.26 -9.99 -4.19
N LEU A 8 7.52 -10.39 -4.05
CA LEU A 8 8.64 -9.91 -4.84
C LEU A 8 9.14 -11.04 -5.73
N LYS A 9 9.16 -10.81 -7.04
CA LYS A 9 9.71 -11.73 -8.03
C LYS A 9 11.09 -11.25 -8.45
N ARG A 10 12.13 -11.96 -8.02
CA ARG A 10 13.53 -11.61 -8.31
C ARG A 10 13.96 -11.94 -9.75
N GLN A 11 13.29 -12.87 -10.41
CA GLN A 11 13.58 -13.31 -11.78
C GLN A 11 12.27 -13.59 -12.55
N GLY A 12 12.23 -13.19 -13.82
CA GLY A 12 11.03 -13.26 -14.65
C GLY A 12 10.01 -12.18 -14.27
N ARG A 13 8.77 -12.33 -14.78
CA ARG A 13 7.68 -11.38 -14.55
C ARG A 13 6.52 -12.02 -13.77
N LEU A 14 5.86 -11.24 -12.94
CA LEU A 14 4.58 -11.59 -12.35
C LEU A 14 3.50 -11.66 -13.44
N VAL A 15 2.55 -12.57 -13.25
CA VAL A 15 1.33 -12.64 -14.05
C VAL A 15 0.25 -11.95 -13.23
N LYS A 16 -0.29 -10.85 -13.74
CA LYS A 16 -1.16 -9.95 -12.96
C LYS A 16 -2.34 -10.68 -12.30
N GLU A 17 -3.12 -11.42 -13.07
CA GLU A 17 -4.33 -12.11 -12.58
C GLU A 17 -4.01 -13.16 -11.50
N GLU A 18 -3.00 -14.01 -11.74
CA GLU A 18 -2.54 -15.01 -10.76
C GLU A 18 -2.02 -14.36 -9.49
N THR A 19 -1.29 -13.26 -9.65
CA THR A 19 -0.68 -12.53 -8.53
C THR A 19 -1.76 -11.85 -7.70
N GLU A 20 -2.71 -11.15 -8.32
CA GLU A 20 -3.83 -10.51 -7.62
C GLU A 20 -4.69 -11.55 -6.87
N ALA A 21 -4.94 -12.72 -7.47
CA ALA A 21 -5.67 -13.79 -6.78
C ALA A 21 -4.93 -14.25 -5.50
N ARG A 22 -3.60 -14.42 -5.57
CA ARG A 22 -2.78 -14.75 -4.39
C ARG A 22 -2.76 -13.62 -3.36
N LEU A 23 -2.64 -12.38 -3.81
CA LEU A 23 -2.63 -11.22 -2.94
C LEU A 23 -3.94 -11.07 -2.16
N ARG A 24 -5.10 -11.37 -2.76
CA ARG A 24 -6.39 -11.39 -2.05
C ARG A 24 -6.40 -12.41 -0.92
N VAL A 25 -5.91 -13.63 -1.19
CA VAL A 25 -5.82 -14.67 -0.15
C VAL A 25 -4.89 -14.25 0.98
N MET A 26 -3.73 -13.65 0.65
CA MET A 26 -2.79 -13.12 1.63
C MET A 26 -3.39 -11.96 2.44
N GLY A 27 -4.08 -11.03 1.78
CA GLY A 27 -4.77 -9.90 2.40
C GLY A 27 -5.83 -10.33 3.41
N GLN A 28 -6.66 -11.32 3.05
CA GLN A 28 -7.68 -11.86 3.94
C GLN A 28 -7.13 -12.35 5.29
N GLN A 29 -5.90 -12.91 5.32
CA GLN A 29 -5.28 -13.34 6.57
C GLN A 29 -4.95 -12.18 7.52
N ILE A 30 -4.85 -10.96 7.00
CA ILE A 30 -4.54 -9.74 7.74
C ILE A 30 -5.67 -8.72 7.74
N ALA A 31 -6.86 -9.07 7.23
CA ALA A 31 -8.00 -8.16 7.08
C ALA A 31 -8.44 -7.52 8.42
N HIS A 32 -8.33 -8.25 9.52
CA HIS A 32 -8.62 -7.76 10.88
C HIS A 32 -7.78 -6.54 11.30
N ARG A 33 -6.63 -6.30 10.65
CA ARG A 33 -5.77 -5.15 10.94
C ARG A 33 -6.36 -3.86 10.35
N GLY A 34 -6.84 -3.91 9.11
CA GLY A 34 -7.40 -2.76 8.42
C GLY A 34 -8.78 -3.06 7.83
N PRO A 35 -9.86 -2.93 8.64
CA PRO A 35 -11.21 -3.28 8.23
C PRO A 35 -11.89 -2.24 7.33
N ASP A 36 -11.30 -1.06 7.14
CA ASP A 36 -11.98 0.07 6.49
C ASP A 36 -11.78 0.10 4.97
N ASP A 37 -10.64 -0.41 4.47
CA ASP A 37 -10.31 -0.42 3.04
C ASP A 37 -9.33 -1.54 2.71
N GLU A 38 -9.46 -2.10 1.51
CA GLU A 38 -8.57 -3.10 0.91
C GLU A 38 -8.14 -2.63 -0.47
N GLN A 39 -6.83 -2.58 -0.71
CA GLN A 39 -6.27 -2.20 -2.00
C GLN A 39 -5.21 -3.20 -2.45
N LEU A 40 -5.14 -3.41 -3.76
CA LEU A 40 -4.13 -4.24 -4.41
C LEU A 40 -3.30 -3.39 -5.36
N TYR A 41 -2.01 -3.72 -5.46
CA TYR A 41 -1.12 -3.23 -6.50
C TYR A 41 -0.34 -4.39 -7.08
N CYS A 42 -0.17 -4.40 -8.41
CA CYS A 42 0.64 -5.39 -9.09
C CYS A 42 1.31 -4.78 -10.31
N ASP A 43 2.63 -4.92 -10.39
CA ASP A 43 3.43 -4.62 -11.58
C ASP A 43 4.18 -5.88 -12.06
N GLU A 44 5.24 -5.72 -12.86
CA GLU A 44 6.02 -6.85 -13.40
C GLU A 44 6.82 -7.62 -12.34
N ALA A 45 7.17 -7.04 -11.20
CA ALA A 45 8.09 -7.62 -10.22
C ALA A 45 7.55 -7.62 -8.78
N ILE A 46 6.60 -6.74 -8.46
CA ILE A 46 6.01 -6.51 -7.14
C ILE A 46 4.49 -6.69 -7.21
N GLY A 47 3.98 -7.42 -6.21
CA GLY A 47 2.57 -7.45 -5.85
C GLY A 47 2.40 -7.02 -4.39
N LEU A 48 1.41 -6.19 -4.09
CA LEU A 48 1.09 -5.70 -2.75
C LEU A 48 -0.41 -5.83 -2.47
N SER A 49 -0.76 -6.27 -1.27
CA SER A 49 -2.09 -6.16 -0.67
C SER A 49 -1.98 -5.27 0.55
N PHE A 50 -2.86 -4.28 0.67
CA PHE A 50 -2.89 -3.33 1.77
C PHE A 50 -4.30 -3.28 2.39
N HIS A 51 -4.35 -3.37 3.71
CA HIS A 51 -5.56 -3.23 4.51
C HIS A 51 -5.42 -2.00 5.41
N ARG A 52 -6.35 -1.06 5.30
CA ARG A 52 -6.28 0.22 6.02
C ARG A 52 -7.19 0.24 7.25
N LEU A 53 -6.64 0.72 8.36
CA LEU A 53 -7.41 1.30 9.46
C LEU A 53 -7.30 2.82 9.35
N SER A 54 -8.42 3.49 9.13
CA SER A 54 -8.53 4.89 8.77
C SER A 54 -8.59 5.75 10.03
N ILE A 55 -7.44 6.25 10.47
CA ILE A 55 -7.32 7.11 11.66
C ILE A 55 -7.12 8.58 11.27
N VAL A 56 -6.14 8.85 10.41
CA VAL A 56 -5.80 10.19 9.90
C VAL A 56 -6.18 10.29 8.43
N ASP A 57 -6.85 11.39 8.06
CA ASP A 57 -7.35 11.65 6.71
C ASP A 57 -8.21 10.50 6.16
N VAL A 58 -9.37 10.31 6.79
CA VAL A 58 -10.25 9.16 6.52
C VAL A 58 -10.65 9.08 5.05
N GLN A 59 -10.86 10.21 4.37
CA GLN A 59 -11.39 10.26 3.01
C GLN A 59 -10.31 10.16 1.92
N GLN A 60 -9.12 10.76 2.11
CA GLN A 60 -8.11 10.85 1.05
C GLN A 60 -6.85 10.00 1.32
N GLY A 61 -6.73 9.40 2.51
CA GLY A 61 -5.54 8.61 2.88
C GLY A 61 -5.51 7.17 2.35
N GLN A 62 -6.20 6.87 1.24
CA GLN A 62 -6.15 5.56 0.58
C GLN A 62 -4.72 5.24 0.14
N GLN A 63 -4.33 3.96 0.22
CA GLN A 63 -3.00 3.50 -0.16
C GLN A 63 -3.11 2.29 -1.08
N PRO A 64 -2.21 2.10 -2.06
CA PRO A 64 -0.88 2.71 -2.15
C PRO A 64 -0.87 4.18 -2.55
N LEU A 65 0.11 4.90 -2.01
CA LEU A 65 0.43 6.26 -2.41
C LEU A 65 1.35 6.22 -3.63
N PHE A 66 1.08 7.09 -4.60
CA PHE A 66 1.94 7.32 -5.76
C PHE A 66 2.50 8.74 -5.67
N ASN A 67 3.72 8.92 -6.17
CA ASN A 67 4.21 10.27 -6.45
C ASN A 67 3.57 10.82 -7.74
N GLU A 68 3.88 12.07 -8.07
CA GLU A 68 3.20 12.86 -9.10
C GLU A 68 3.28 12.23 -10.50
N ASP A 69 4.40 11.58 -10.82
CA ASP A 69 4.63 10.89 -12.09
C ASP A 69 4.41 9.37 -12.02
N ARG A 70 3.99 8.85 -10.85
CA ARG A 70 3.76 7.43 -10.56
C ARG A 70 4.97 6.52 -10.76
N SER A 71 6.19 7.07 -10.79
CA SER A 71 7.42 6.27 -10.79
C SER A 71 7.70 5.59 -9.45
N LEU A 72 7.07 6.06 -8.37
CA LEU A 72 7.17 5.51 -7.02
C LEU A 72 5.81 5.05 -6.52
N VAL A 73 5.81 3.92 -5.82
CA VAL A 73 4.66 3.34 -5.11
C VAL A 73 5.04 3.09 -3.66
N LEU A 74 4.17 3.49 -2.72
CA LEU A 74 4.42 3.38 -1.29
C LEU A 74 3.19 2.84 -0.54
N VAL A 75 3.44 1.95 0.41
CA VAL A 75 2.49 1.55 1.46
C VAL A 75 3.13 1.74 2.83
N VAL A 76 2.35 2.17 3.81
CA VAL A 76 2.82 2.50 5.16
C VAL A 76 1.90 1.90 6.21
N ASN A 77 2.51 1.19 7.16
CA ASN A 77 1.90 0.79 8.42
C ASN A 77 2.58 1.57 9.55
N GLY A 78 1.92 2.63 10.03
CA GLY A 78 2.47 3.49 11.07
C GLY A 78 2.04 4.93 10.91
N GLU A 79 2.59 5.78 11.76
CA GLU A 79 2.25 7.21 11.85
C GLU A 79 3.54 8.03 11.78
N ILE A 80 3.59 8.98 10.85
CA ILE A 80 4.74 9.89 10.70
C ILE A 80 4.37 11.17 11.45
N TYR A 81 4.67 11.21 12.75
CA TYR A 81 4.22 12.29 13.64
C TYR A 81 4.69 13.69 13.22
N ASN A 82 5.84 13.78 12.57
CA ASN A 82 6.40 15.04 12.08
C ASN A 82 6.07 15.32 10.59
N HIS A 83 5.04 14.70 10.01
CA HIS A 83 4.70 14.86 8.59
C HIS A 83 4.46 16.33 8.18
N GLN A 84 3.88 17.15 9.07
CA GLN A 84 3.66 18.58 8.80
C GLN A 84 5.00 19.33 8.66
N ALA A 85 5.95 19.10 9.58
CA ALA A 85 7.27 19.71 9.52
C ALA A 85 8.06 19.25 8.28
N LEU A 86 7.96 17.96 7.91
CA LEU A 86 8.58 17.42 6.70
C LEU A 86 7.98 18.05 5.43
N LYS A 87 6.66 18.29 5.42
CA LYS A 87 5.97 18.95 4.30
C LYS A 87 6.47 20.38 4.11
N SER A 88 6.59 21.16 5.20
CA SER A 88 7.10 22.53 5.14
C SER A 88 8.56 22.66 4.69
N GLN A 89 9.38 21.61 4.82
CA GLN A 89 10.76 21.60 4.31
C GLN A 89 10.85 21.35 2.80
N ARG A 90 9.76 20.86 2.18
CA ARG A 90 9.72 20.46 0.77
C ARG A 90 8.87 21.37 -0.10
N GLU A 91 7.92 22.09 0.49
CA GLU A 91 7.19 23.17 -0.19
C GLU A 91 8.09 24.42 -0.26
N PRO A 92 8.20 25.09 -1.42
CA PRO A 92 8.94 26.36 -1.53
C PRO A 92 8.32 27.49 -0.72
#